data_AF-A0A936D673-F1
#
_entry.id   AF-A0A936D673-F1
#
_cell.length_a   1.000
_cell.length_b   1.000
_cell.length_c   1.000
_cell.angle_alpha   90.00
_cell.angle_beta   90.00
_cell.angle_gamma   90.00
#
_symmetry.space_group_name_H-M   'P 1'
#
loop_
_entity.id
_entity.type
_entity.pdbx_description
1 polymer ?
#
loop_
_entity_poly.entity_id
_entity_poly.type
_entity_poly.pdbx_seq_one_letter_code
_entity_poly.pdbx_strand_id
1 'polypeptide(L)'
;MTSISMKSLFSVFAGAAAGLTLGCVITTNGGGSDECGSPLSHSHEVNGGADCKCDAGYTWENPDDPNDYDCEEISGKGSGDAACDNPNNVLQGNTCYCAVGYNWCFPSDPNDYTCCIDPAQDAAGGTEDPTVAGSGSGSDGSTGGTGSTTDVADSSGGGGTSGFEPDPADCDASADGAVFCSNLAADGPEGSRFWTCMSGEWVEMPTAGDESCSFDGYDFAYGCVDDGTQVGFICGNGSGAACDGSADATCADADVINTCLYGRLTEDSCARICNEIGDDMGVTYDSGFCDAESTPPDCFCCDAGEMDCPA
;
A
#
# COMPACT_ATOMS: atom_id res chain seq x y z
N MET A 1 12.06 21.21 3.45
CA MET A 1 10.63 21.24 3.81
C MET A 1 9.95 22.15 2.80
N THR A 2 9.75 21.63 1.60
CA THR A 2 9.27 22.38 0.44
C THR A 2 7.79 22.04 0.32
N SER A 3 6.93 23.02 0.56
CA SER A 3 5.48 22.88 0.50
C SER A 3 5.06 22.72 -0.95
N ILE A 4 4.71 21.50 -1.36
CA ILE A 4 4.05 21.26 -2.64
C ILE A 4 2.67 21.92 -2.55
N SER A 5 2.45 22.94 -3.39
CA SER A 5 1.20 23.67 -3.46
C SER A 5 0.17 22.85 -4.23
N MET A 6 -0.59 22.00 -3.52
CA MET A 6 -1.77 21.33 -4.06
C MET A 6 -2.85 22.37 -4.40
N LYS A 7 -3.06 22.60 -5.69
CA LYS A 7 -4.22 23.36 -6.17
C LYS A 7 -5.45 22.48 -6.07
N SER A 8 -6.24 22.72 -5.02
CA SER A 8 -7.59 22.18 -4.85
C SER A 8 -8.47 22.52 -6.06
N LEU A 9 -8.92 21.50 -6.78
CA LEU A 9 -9.98 21.60 -7.78
C LEU A 9 -11.10 20.62 -7.43
N PHE A 10 -12.18 21.19 -6.89
CA PHE A 10 -13.46 20.53 -6.71
C PHE A 10 -14.02 20.08 -8.07
N SER A 11 -14.08 18.78 -8.30
CA SER A 11 -14.85 18.18 -9.40
C SER A 11 -16.06 17.45 -8.82
N VAL A 12 -17.22 18.10 -8.93
CA VAL A 12 -18.53 17.58 -8.56
C VAL A 12 -18.98 16.56 -9.61
N PHE A 13 -18.91 15.27 -9.29
CA PHE A 13 -19.60 14.24 -10.07
C PHE A 13 -21.07 14.18 -9.66
N ALA A 14 -21.91 14.87 -10.44
CA ALA A 14 -23.35 14.72 -10.37
C ALA A 14 -23.78 13.45 -11.14
N GLY A 15 -24.44 12.54 -10.44
CA GLY A 15 -24.84 11.24 -10.94
C GLY A 15 -25.91 11.23 -12.02
N ALA A 16 -26.01 10.08 -12.69
CA ALA A 16 -27.19 9.67 -13.44
C ALA A 16 -27.53 8.23 -13.05
N ALA A 17 -28.53 8.09 -12.19
CA ALA A 17 -29.17 6.83 -11.87
C ALA A 17 -29.98 6.32 -13.07
N ALA A 18 -29.67 5.13 -13.56
CA ALA A 18 -30.55 4.34 -14.39
C ALA A 18 -30.66 2.94 -13.77
N GLY A 19 -31.74 2.74 -13.01
CA GLY A 19 -32.07 1.46 -12.43
C GLY A 19 -32.49 0.44 -13.48
N LEU A 20 -31.94 -0.76 -13.36
CA LEU A 20 -32.53 -2.00 -13.86
C LEU A 20 -32.43 -3.04 -12.75
N THR A 21 -33.52 -3.16 -12.00
CA THR A 21 -33.75 -4.23 -11.04
C THR A 21 -33.98 -5.54 -11.79
N LEU A 22 -33.01 -6.45 -11.74
CA LEU A 22 -33.22 -7.88 -11.96
C LEU A 22 -32.75 -8.61 -10.70
N GLY A 23 -33.70 -8.85 -9.79
CA GLY A 23 -33.46 -9.66 -8.60
C GLY A 23 -33.18 -11.11 -9.00
N CYS A 24 -31.94 -11.55 -8.80
CA CYS A 24 -31.66 -12.93 -8.47
C CYS A 24 -31.71 -13.06 -6.95
N VAL A 25 -32.76 -13.70 -6.45
CA VAL A 25 -32.77 -14.26 -5.10
C VAL A 25 -31.88 -15.49 -5.16
N ILE A 26 -30.61 -15.37 -4.79
CA ILE A 26 -29.80 -16.55 -4.48
C ILE A 26 -30.13 -16.93 -3.04
N THR A 27 -30.81 -18.06 -2.88
CA THR A 27 -30.96 -18.70 -1.58
C THR A 27 -29.80 -19.68 -1.45
N THR A 28 -28.73 -19.31 -0.75
CA THR A 28 -27.75 -20.28 -0.27
C THR A 28 -28.22 -20.79 1.08
N ASN A 29 -28.93 -21.92 1.07
CA ASN A 29 -28.97 -22.75 2.27
C ASN A 29 -27.57 -23.31 2.46
N GLY A 30 -27.01 -23.14 3.66
CA GLY A 30 -25.71 -23.69 4.05
C GLY A 30 -25.61 -25.17 3.74
N GLY A 31 -24.66 -25.50 2.88
CA GLY A 31 -24.06 -26.82 2.78
C GLY A 31 -22.57 -26.57 2.95
N GLY A 32 -21.97 -27.25 3.93
CA GLY A 32 -20.53 -27.21 4.17
C GLY A 32 -19.75 -27.50 2.90
N SER A 33 -18.60 -26.88 2.78
CA SER A 33 -17.76 -26.99 1.60
C SER A 33 -16.96 -28.28 1.70
N ASP A 34 -17.44 -29.35 1.04
CA ASP A 34 -16.76 -30.65 0.96
C ASP A 34 -15.40 -30.61 0.20
N GLU A 35 -14.90 -29.43 -0.18
CA GLU A 35 -13.67 -29.27 -0.97
C GLU A 35 -12.69 -28.31 -0.28
N CYS A 36 -11.45 -28.78 -0.07
CA CYS A 36 -10.35 -27.98 0.43
C CYS A 36 -10.10 -26.75 -0.47
N GLY A 37 -9.96 -25.56 0.12
CA GLY A 37 -9.81 -24.32 -0.66
C GLY A 37 -11.12 -23.71 -1.16
N SER A 38 -12.27 -24.22 -0.70
CA SER A 38 -13.55 -23.61 -1.02
C SER A 38 -13.64 -22.20 -0.42
N PRO A 39 -14.22 -21.23 -1.15
CA PRO A 39 -14.58 -19.96 -0.56
C PRO A 39 -15.54 -20.25 0.60
N LEU A 40 -15.14 -19.87 1.83
CA LEU A 40 -15.84 -20.06 3.12
C LEU A 40 -15.39 -21.25 3.98
N SER A 41 -14.55 -22.16 3.50
CA SER A 41 -14.07 -23.30 4.33
C SER A 41 -12.93 -22.92 5.28
N HIS A 42 -12.30 -21.76 5.08
CA HIS A 42 -11.10 -21.33 5.81
C HIS A 42 -10.00 -22.39 5.85
N SER A 43 -9.86 -23.12 4.74
CA SER A 43 -8.87 -24.18 4.56
C SER A 43 -8.20 -24.07 3.21
N HIS A 44 -6.94 -24.47 3.11
CA HIS A 44 -6.16 -24.44 1.88
C HIS A 44 -5.35 -25.71 1.66
N GLU A 45 -5.08 -26.00 0.39
CA GLU A 45 -4.25 -27.14 -0.01
C GLU A 45 -2.77 -26.88 0.28
N VAL A 46 -2.10 -27.88 0.84
CA VAL A 46 -0.64 -27.90 1.02
C VAL A 46 -0.04 -29.14 0.36
N ASN A 47 1.29 -29.14 0.19
CA ASN A 47 2.03 -30.23 -0.47
C ASN A 47 1.55 -30.54 -1.90
N GLY A 48 1.06 -29.53 -2.63
CA GLY A 48 0.60 -29.68 -4.01
C GLY A 48 -0.75 -30.41 -4.16
N GLY A 49 -1.69 -30.17 -3.23
CA GLY A 49 -3.04 -30.74 -3.26
C GLY A 49 -3.18 -32.10 -2.57
N ALA A 50 -2.14 -32.53 -1.84
CA ALA A 50 -2.15 -33.83 -1.17
C ALA A 50 -2.71 -33.77 0.26
N ASP A 51 -2.62 -32.61 0.91
CA ASP A 51 -3.12 -32.39 2.27
C ASP A 51 -3.92 -31.08 2.31
N CYS A 52 -4.92 -31.02 3.18
CA CYS A 52 -5.64 -29.79 3.49
C CYS A 52 -5.27 -29.31 4.90
N LYS A 53 -5.21 -27.99 5.09
CA LYS A 53 -5.00 -27.38 6.41
C LYS A 53 -5.93 -26.19 6.58
N CYS A 54 -6.39 -25.99 7.82
CA CYS A 54 -7.05 -24.75 8.20
C CYS A 54 -6.09 -23.56 8.08
N ASP A 55 -6.67 -22.43 7.70
CA ASP A 55 -6.01 -21.14 7.74
C ASP A 55 -5.61 -20.79 9.17
N ALA A 56 -4.60 -19.93 9.30
CA ALA A 56 -4.11 -19.52 10.60
C ALA A 56 -5.23 -18.85 11.41
N GLY A 57 -5.40 -19.26 12.68
CA GLY A 57 -6.49 -18.79 13.55
C GLY A 57 -7.73 -19.68 13.54
N TYR A 58 -7.78 -20.68 12.65
CA TYR A 58 -8.88 -21.62 12.54
C TYR A 58 -8.44 -23.05 12.91
N THR A 59 -9.40 -23.86 13.36
CA THR A 59 -9.24 -25.30 13.63
C THR A 59 -10.34 -26.06 12.90
N TRP A 60 -10.15 -27.34 12.62
CA TRP A 60 -11.20 -28.17 12.01
C TRP A 60 -12.46 -28.13 12.86
N GLU A 61 -13.60 -27.81 12.25
CA GLU A 61 -14.91 -27.89 12.91
C GLU A 61 -15.22 -29.33 13.30
N ASN A 62 -14.82 -30.28 12.45
CA ASN A 62 -15.04 -31.71 12.65
C ASN A 62 -13.78 -32.54 12.38
N PRO A 63 -12.81 -32.57 13.31
CA PRO A 63 -11.53 -33.25 13.12
C PRO A 63 -11.65 -34.78 12.97
N ASP A 64 -12.82 -35.36 13.28
CA ASP A 64 -13.08 -36.79 13.14
C ASP A 64 -13.63 -37.17 11.75
N ASP A 65 -14.04 -36.19 10.93
CA ASP A 65 -14.46 -36.41 9.55
C ASP A 65 -13.35 -36.00 8.57
N PRO A 66 -12.66 -36.95 7.92
CA PRO A 66 -11.56 -36.64 7.01
C PRO A 66 -11.99 -35.98 5.69
N ASN A 67 -13.29 -35.79 5.45
CA ASN A 67 -13.81 -35.08 4.27
C ASN A 67 -14.48 -33.76 4.63
N ASP A 68 -14.51 -33.39 5.91
CA ASP A 68 -15.02 -32.10 6.36
C ASP A 68 -13.85 -31.12 6.38
N TYR A 69 -13.86 -30.19 5.42
CA TYR A 69 -12.80 -29.20 5.26
C TYR A 69 -13.18 -27.84 5.82
N ASP A 70 -14.27 -27.75 6.59
CA ASP A 70 -14.68 -26.51 7.22
C ASP A 70 -13.88 -26.29 8.51
N CYS A 71 -13.34 -25.09 8.64
CA CYS A 71 -12.55 -24.67 9.78
C CYS A 71 -13.30 -23.59 10.56
N GLU A 72 -13.44 -23.80 11.87
CA GLU A 72 -14.02 -22.84 12.80
C GLU A 72 -12.95 -21.96 13.44
N GLU A 73 -13.31 -20.72 13.73
CA GLU A 73 -12.43 -19.78 14.43
C GLU A 73 -12.13 -20.30 15.84
N ILE A 74 -10.85 -20.35 16.22
CA ILE A 74 -10.45 -20.77 17.57
C ILE A 74 -10.86 -19.68 18.56
N SER A 75 -11.99 -19.88 19.23
CA SER A 75 -12.51 -18.99 20.26
C SER A 75 -11.46 -18.74 21.35
N GLY A 76 -11.03 -17.48 21.51
CA GLY A 76 -10.13 -17.07 22.60
C GLY A 76 -8.66 -16.90 22.23
N LYS A 77 -8.28 -16.95 20.95
CA LYS A 77 -7.00 -16.44 20.44
C LYS A 77 -7.17 -15.06 19.76
N GLY A 78 -7.45 -13.92 20.39
CA GLY A 78 -7.72 -13.58 21.78
C GLY A 78 -8.20 -12.12 21.80
N SER A 79 -9.39 -11.87 22.34
CA SER A 79 -9.96 -10.54 22.51
C SER A 79 -9.36 -9.82 23.71
N GLY A 80 -8.41 -8.91 23.46
CA GLY A 80 -7.97 -7.88 24.41
C GLY A 80 -6.46 -7.64 24.49
N ASP A 81 -6.09 -6.39 24.75
CA ASP A 81 -4.74 -5.80 24.71
C ASP A 81 -3.65 -6.51 25.54
N ALA A 82 -4.02 -7.36 26.51
CA ALA A 82 -3.07 -8.02 27.42
C ALA A 82 -2.53 -9.38 26.92
N ALA A 83 -3.03 -9.90 25.80
CA ALA A 83 -2.63 -11.22 25.26
C ALA A 83 -1.58 -11.14 24.14
N CYS A 84 -1.25 -9.93 23.68
CA CYS A 84 -0.31 -9.66 22.58
C CYS A 84 1.07 -9.18 23.05
N ASP A 85 1.51 -9.57 24.25
CA ASP A 85 2.75 -9.06 24.87
C ASP A 85 4.06 -9.68 24.34
N ASN A 86 4.00 -10.51 23.29
CA ASN A 86 5.19 -11.14 22.71
C ASN A 86 5.80 -10.24 21.61
N PRO A 87 7.13 -10.02 21.59
CA PRO A 87 7.80 -9.09 20.67
C PRO A 87 7.58 -9.32 19.17
N ASN A 88 7.17 -10.53 18.77
CA ASN A 88 6.96 -10.87 17.36
C ASN A 88 5.47 -11.04 17.02
N ASN A 89 4.59 -10.49 17.85
CA ASN A 89 3.15 -10.49 17.62
C ASN A 89 2.67 -9.09 17.25
N VAL A 90 1.67 -9.02 16.39
CA VAL A 90 0.97 -7.80 16.01
C VAL A 90 -0.52 -7.95 16.34
N LEU A 91 -1.10 -6.95 16.99
CA LEU A 91 -2.54 -6.90 17.26
C LEU A 91 -3.22 -6.28 16.04
N GLN A 92 -4.13 -7.00 15.40
CA GLN A 92 -5.01 -6.45 14.36
C GLN A 92 -6.46 -6.61 14.81
N GLY A 93 -7.14 -5.47 14.95
CA GLY A 93 -8.43 -5.42 15.61
C GLY A 93 -8.35 -5.96 17.04
N ASN A 94 -9.09 -7.04 17.30
CA ASN A 94 -9.18 -7.68 18.61
C ASN A 94 -8.51 -9.07 18.61
N THR A 95 -7.56 -9.30 17.70
CA THR A 95 -6.94 -10.61 17.45
C THR A 95 -5.42 -10.45 17.31
N CYS A 96 -4.67 -11.36 17.92
CA CYS A 96 -3.21 -11.40 17.84
C CYS A 96 -2.75 -12.23 16.64
N TYR A 97 -1.81 -11.70 15.86
CA TYR A 97 -1.17 -12.35 14.73
C TYR A 97 0.36 -12.36 14.93
N CYS A 98 1.08 -13.23 14.21
CA CYS A 98 2.54 -13.12 14.14
C CYS A 98 2.94 -12.02 13.16
N ALA A 99 4.02 -11.30 13.46
CA ALA A 99 4.63 -10.36 12.54
C ALA A 99 5.11 -11.06 11.26
N VAL A 100 5.26 -10.30 10.17
CA VAL A 100 5.80 -10.82 8.90
C VAL A 100 7.16 -11.49 9.12
N GLY A 101 7.35 -12.68 8.55
CA GLY A 101 8.54 -13.51 8.78
C GLY A 101 8.44 -14.43 10.00
N TYR A 102 7.32 -14.41 10.73
CA TYR A 102 7.08 -15.26 11.90
C TYR A 102 5.75 -16.03 11.78
N ASN A 103 5.70 -17.18 12.44
CA ASN A 103 4.54 -18.05 12.54
C ASN A 103 4.43 -18.65 13.94
N TRP A 104 3.26 -19.15 14.34
CA TRP A 104 3.04 -19.71 15.67
C TRP A 104 3.99 -20.88 15.91
N CYS A 105 4.77 -20.82 16.98
CA CYS A 105 5.71 -21.90 17.34
C CYS A 105 4.98 -23.21 17.62
N PHE A 106 3.79 -23.12 18.23
CA PHE A 106 3.00 -24.26 18.69
C PHE A 106 1.54 -24.04 18.30
N PRO A 107 1.18 -24.17 17.00
CA PRO A 107 -0.17 -23.90 16.53
C PRO A 107 -1.22 -24.83 17.19
N SER A 108 -0.79 -26.01 17.64
CA SER A 108 -1.61 -26.97 18.37
C SER A 108 -1.82 -26.65 19.86
N ASP A 109 -1.08 -25.70 20.43
CA ASP A 109 -1.34 -25.21 21.78
C ASP A 109 -2.22 -23.95 21.70
N PRO A 110 -3.47 -23.99 22.20
CA PRO A 110 -4.35 -22.84 22.15
C PRO A 110 -3.94 -21.69 23.10
N ASN A 111 -3.00 -21.92 24.02
CA ASN A 111 -2.55 -20.92 25.00
C ASN A 111 -1.14 -20.40 24.72
N ASP A 112 -0.47 -20.88 23.67
CA ASP A 112 0.87 -20.43 23.31
C ASP A 112 0.80 -19.36 22.22
N TYR A 113 1.12 -18.13 22.62
CA TYR A 113 1.17 -16.96 21.75
C TYR A 113 2.61 -16.66 21.27
N THR A 114 3.50 -17.65 21.25
CA THR A 114 4.88 -17.44 20.79
C THR A 114 4.95 -17.54 19.27
N CYS A 115 5.50 -16.50 18.65
CA CYS A 115 5.82 -16.46 17.22
C CYS A 115 7.31 -16.79 17.00
N CYS A 116 7.56 -17.79 16.17
CA CYS A 116 8.87 -18.29 15.75
C CYS A 116 9.14 -17.88 14.31
N ILE A 117 10.40 -17.68 13.95
CA ILE A 117 10.78 -17.41 12.55
C ILE A 117 10.20 -18.50 11.65
N ASP A 118 9.52 -18.09 10.59
CA ASP A 118 8.99 -18.97 9.57
C ASP A 118 9.96 -19.04 8.38
N PRO A 119 10.76 -20.11 8.25
CA PRO A 119 11.70 -20.25 7.15
C PRO A 119 11.02 -20.37 5.78
N ALA A 120 9.70 -20.60 5.71
CA ALA A 120 8.95 -20.58 4.47
C ALA A 120 8.62 -19.15 4.00
N GLN A 121 8.53 -18.17 4.91
CA GLN A 121 8.34 -16.76 4.59
C GLN A 121 9.67 -16.05 4.29
N ASP A 122 10.79 -16.50 4.89
CA ASP A 122 12.14 -16.01 4.59
C ASP A 122 12.62 -16.32 3.15
N ALA A 123 11.99 -17.28 2.47
CA ALA A 123 12.34 -17.64 1.09
C ALA A 123 11.90 -16.60 0.04
N ALA A 124 11.09 -15.59 0.43
CA ALA A 124 10.64 -14.51 -0.45
C ALA A 124 11.50 -13.22 -0.38
N GLY A 125 12.65 -13.25 0.30
CA GLY A 125 13.71 -12.25 0.15
C GLY A 125 13.77 -11.20 1.26
N GLY A 126 14.90 -11.19 1.98
CA GLY A 126 15.26 -10.12 2.91
C GLY A 126 15.96 -10.64 4.16
N THR A 127 17.22 -11.04 4.04
CA THR A 127 18.08 -11.30 5.21
C THR A 127 18.40 -10.00 5.94
N GLU A 128 17.71 -9.69 7.03
CA GLU A 128 18.30 -8.91 8.14
C GLU A 128 17.91 -9.50 9.50
N ASP A 129 18.95 -9.80 10.27
CA ASP A 129 18.96 -10.35 11.63
C ASP A 129 18.53 -9.26 12.64
N PRO A 130 17.43 -9.44 13.42
CA PRO A 130 17.06 -8.45 14.42
C PRO A 130 17.92 -8.64 15.67
N THR A 131 18.99 -7.85 15.72
CA THR A 131 19.75 -7.62 16.96
C THR A 131 18.86 -6.95 18.01
N VAL A 132 18.86 -7.58 19.19
CA VAL A 132 18.28 -7.15 20.46
C VAL A 132 18.76 -5.75 20.90
N ALA A 133 17.82 -4.83 21.22
CA ALA A 133 17.83 -3.85 22.33
C ALA A 133 16.79 -2.72 22.06
N GLY A 134 15.98 -2.24 23.00
CA GLY A 134 15.95 -2.44 24.43
C GLY A 134 14.74 -1.78 25.09
N SER A 135 14.48 -2.23 26.32
CA SER A 135 13.39 -1.80 27.19
C SER A 135 13.39 -0.30 27.49
N GLY A 136 12.19 0.29 27.49
CA GLY A 136 11.91 1.59 28.08
C GLY A 136 10.50 1.63 28.67
N SER A 137 10.37 1.25 29.95
CA SER A 137 9.15 1.49 30.75
C SER A 137 8.89 2.99 30.93
N GLY A 138 7.64 3.42 30.75
CA GLY A 138 7.17 4.75 31.12
C GLY A 138 5.66 4.76 31.33
N SER A 139 5.24 5.00 32.57
CA SER A 139 3.89 4.86 33.11
C SER A 139 2.94 6.03 32.82
N ASP A 140 1.63 5.71 32.84
CA ASP A 140 0.46 6.45 33.31
C ASP A 140 0.26 7.94 32.95
N GLY A 141 -0.90 8.22 32.35
CA GLY A 141 -1.45 9.58 32.23
C GLY A 141 -2.87 9.65 31.68
N SER A 142 -3.87 9.22 32.48
CA SER A 142 -5.30 9.41 32.18
C SER A 142 -5.73 10.88 32.37
N THR A 143 -6.40 11.47 31.37
CA THR A 143 -7.48 12.46 31.60
C THR A 143 -8.39 12.56 30.38
N GLY A 144 -9.70 12.40 30.61
CA GLY A 144 -10.73 12.47 29.59
C GLY A 144 -11.09 13.91 29.15
N GLY A 145 -11.71 13.99 27.98
CA GLY A 145 -12.34 15.19 27.45
C GLY A 145 -13.37 14.81 26.39
N THR A 146 -14.64 15.04 26.69
CA THR A 146 -15.79 14.82 25.81
C THR A 146 -15.85 15.97 24.78
N GLY A 147 -15.91 15.64 23.48
CA GLY A 147 -16.03 16.65 22.43
C GLY A 147 -16.26 16.04 21.05
N SER A 148 -17.52 16.02 20.63
CA SER A 148 -18.04 15.58 19.33
C SER A 148 -17.56 16.46 18.18
N THR A 149 -16.89 15.90 17.16
CA THR A 149 -16.92 16.32 15.74
C THR A 149 -16.36 15.21 14.84
N THR A 150 -17.13 14.84 13.81
CA THR A 150 -16.81 14.09 12.56
C THR A 150 -15.46 13.37 12.50
N ASP A 151 -15.52 12.05 12.66
CA ASP A 151 -14.38 11.15 12.53
C ASP A 151 -14.00 11.01 11.04
N VAL A 152 -12.81 11.51 10.70
CA VAL A 152 -12.04 11.05 9.55
C VAL A 152 -11.25 9.85 10.08
N ALA A 153 -11.24 8.74 9.34
CA ALA A 153 -10.57 7.50 9.73
C ALA A 153 -9.14 7.78 10.19
N ASP A 154 -8.85 7.38 11.43
CA ASP A 154 -7.54 7.50 12.07
C ASP A 154 -6.64 6.36 11.58
N SER A 155 -6.04 6.55 10.41
CA SER A 155 -4.95 5.70 9.91
C SER A 155 -3.70 5.94 10.77
N SER A 156 -3.69 5.33 11.95
CA SER A 156 -2.58 5.41 12.89
C SER A 156 -1.41 4.56 12.38
N GLY A 157 -0.30 5.24 12.12
CA GLY A 157 0.84 4.72 11.38
C GLY A 157 1.61 3.60 12.08
N GLY A 158 2.03 2.64 11.27
CA GLY A 158 3.12 1.72 11.53
C GLY A 158 3.95 1.61 10.25
N GLY A 159 5.15 2.19 10.25
CA GLY A 159 6.05 2.19 9.10
C GLY A 159 6.49 0.78 8.73
N GLY A 160 6.09 0.34 7.55
CA GLY A 160 6.45 -0.94 6.93
C GLY A 160 5.90 -0.96 5.50
N THR A 161 6.81 -1.12 4.54
CA THR A 161 6.65 -1.04 3.09
C THR A 161 5.35 -1.66 2.51
N SER A 162 4.63 -0.86 1.70
CA SER A 162 3.73 -1.19 0.57
C SER A 162 2.87 -2.47 0.63
N GLY A 163 1.55 -2.34 0.45
CA GLY A 163 0.68 -3.46 0.05
C GLY A 163 -0.54 -3.74 0.92
N PHE A 164 -1.03 -2.76 1.68
CA PHE A 164 -2.26 -2.92 2.44
C PHE A 164 -3.47 -2.96 1.50
N GLU A 165 -4.33 -3.96 1.66
CA GLU A 165 -5.67 -3.97 1.06
C GLU A 165 -6.63 -3.23 2.01
N PRO A 166 -7.63 -2.51 1.49
CA PRO A 166 -8.59 -1.82 2.35
C PRO A 166 -9.44 -2.83 3.14
N ASP A 167 -9.82 -2.48 4.38
CA ASP A 167 -10.72 -3.31 5.17
C ASP A 167 -12.08 -3.43 4.45
N PRO A 168 -12.57 -4.64 4.15
CA PRO A 168 -13.89 -4.84 3.55
C PRO A 168 -15.03 -4.19 4.35
N ALA A 169 -14.90 -4.08 5.67
CA ALA A 169 -15.91 -3.47 6.53
C ALA A 169 -16.03 -1.94 6.34
N ASP A 170 -14.98 -1.29 5.83
CA ASP A 170 -14.96 0.17 5.61
C ASP A 170 -15.70 0.58 4.33
N CYS A 171 -16.00 -0.37 3.44
CA CYS A 171 -16.83 -0.12 2.27
C CYS A 171 -18.24 -0.66 2.49
N ASP A 172 -19.12 0.19 3.00
CA ASP A 172 -20.55 -0.07 3.07
C ASP A 172 -21.33 0.78 2.04
N ALA A 173 -22.64 0.57 1.95
CA ALA A 173 -23.50 1.34 1.03
C ALA A 173 -23.53 2.85 1.33
N SER A 174 -23.07 3.29 2.50
CA SER A 174 -22.94 4.70 2.86
C SER A 174 -21.58 5.30 2.47
N ALA A 175 -20.57 4.44 2.31
CA ALA A 175 -19.22 4.77 1.85
C ALA A 175 -19.06 4.63 0.32
N ASP A 176 -20.12 4.37 -0.45
CA ASP A 176 -20.08 4.32 -1.92
C ASP A 176 -19.41 5.57 -2.51
N GLY A 177 -18.36 5.35 -3.31
CA GLY A 177 -17.52 6.39 -3.90
C GLY A 177 -16.31 6.81 -3.03
N ALA A 178 -16.14 6.24 -1.84
CA ALA A 178 -14.90 6.36 -1.08
C ALA A 178 -13.73 5.76 -1.87
N VAL A 179 -12.53 6.26 -1.62
CA VAL A 179 -11.30 5.86 -2.30
C VAL A 179 -10.26 5.44 -1.28
N PHE A 180 -9.40 4.51 -1.67
CA PHE A 180 -8.31 4.02 -0.83
C PHE A 180 -7.05 3.83 -1.68
N CYS A 181 -5.89 4.12 -1.09
CA CYS A 181 -4.58 3.84 -1.66
C CYS A 181 -3.75 2.99 -0.70
N SER A 182 -3.04 1.98 -1.21
CA SER A 182 -2.23 1.09 -0.38
C SER A 182 -1.00 1.74 0.24
N ASN A 183 -0.57 2.90 -0.27
CA ASN A 183 0.66 3.55 0.13
C ASN A 183 0.36 4.91 0.78
N LEU A 184 1.03 5.19 1.89
CA LEU A 184 1.04 6.52 2.46
C LEU A 184 2.02 7.40 1.68
N ALA A 185 1.87 8.72 1.81
CA ALA A 185 2.78 9.68 1.20
C ALA A 185 4.26 9.47 1.58
N ALA A 186 4.52 8.90 2.77
CA ALA A 186 5.86 8.58 3.23
C ALA A 186 6.48 7.37 2.50
N ASP A 187 5.67 6.44 2.01
CA ASP A 187 6.13 5.23 1.32
C ASP A 187 6.38 5.48 -0.17
N GLY A 188 5.82 6.56 -0.71
CA GLY A 188 5.89 6.91 -2.12
C GLY A 188 4.90 6.12 -3.00
N PRO A 189 4.78 6.48 -4.29
CA PRO A 189 3.76 5.92 -5.17
C PRO A 189 4.11 4.54 -5.75
N GLU A 190 5.38 4.12 -5.68
CA GLU A 190 5.85 2.90 -6.32
C GLU A 190 5.11 1.65 -5.80
N GLY A 191 4.60 0.84 -6.72
CA GLY A 191 3.88 -0.40 -6.41
C GLY A 191 2.53 -0.20 -5.71
N SER A 192 2.05 1.04 -5.60
CA SER A 192 0.76 1.32 -4.98
C SER A 192 -0.43 0.78 -5.79
N ARG A 193 -1.48 0.39 -5.07
CA ARG A 193 -2.76 -0.07 -5.61
C ARG A 193 -3.84 0.92 -5.17
N PHE A 194 -4.84 1.11 -6.04
CA PHE A 194 -5.92 2.07 -5.84
C PHE A 194 -7.27 1.38 -5.93
N TRP A 195 -8.15 1.65 -4.96
CA TRP A 195 -9.49 1.08 -4.89
C TRP A 195 -10.54 2.16 -4.75
N THR A 196 -11.73 1.85 -5.25
CA THR A 196 -12.94 2.64 -5.06
C THR A 196 -14.03 1.75 -4.47
N CYS A 197 -14.71 2.25 -3.44
CA CYS A 197 -15.87 1.58 -2.86
C CYS A 197 -17.05 1.70 -3.81
N MET A 198 -17.56 0.57 -4.31
CA MET A 198 -18.67 0.52 -5.26
C MET A 198 -19.71 -0.51 -4.83
N SER A 199 -20.90 -0.04 -4.46
CA SER A 199 -22.01 -0.87 -3.98
C SER A 199 -21.67 -1.69 -2.74
N GLY A 200 -20.90 -1.10 -1.82
CA GLY A 200 -20.45 -1.78 -0.59
C GLY A 200 -19.37 -2.85 -0.79
N GLU A 201 -18.64 -2.81 -1.91
CA GLU A 201 -17.44 -3.63 -2.12
C GLU A 201 -16.27 -2.77 -2.62
N TRP A 202 -15.06 -3.03 -2.12
CA TRP A 202 -13.85 -2.40 -2.64
C TRP A 202 -13.49 -3.01 -4.00
N VAL A 203 -13.46 -2.17 -5.03
CA VAL A 203 -13.07 -2.57 -6.38
C VAL A 203 -11.73 -1.94 -6.71
N GLU A 204 -10.74 -2.76 -7.05
CA GLU A 204 -9.44 -2.27 -7.51
C GLU A 204 -9.58 -1.63 -8.91
N MET A 205 -8.96 -0.46 -9.06
CA MET A 205 -9.06 0.36 -10.27
C MET A 205 -7.66 0.59 -10.87
N PRO A 206 -7.07 -0.41 -11.54
CA PRO A 206 -5.66 -0.40 -11.93
C PRO A 206 -5.31 0.65 -13.00
N THR A 207 -6.29 1.18 -13.73
CA THR A 207 -6.08 2.21 -14.76
C THR A 207 -6.46 3.61 -14.33
N ALA A 208 -7.06 3.78 -13.14
CA ALA A 208 -7.58 5.08 -12.71
C ALA A 208 -6.49 6.15 -12.58
N GLY A 209 -5.28 5.76 -12.14
CA GLY A 209 -4.14 6.66 -12.08
C GLY A 209 -3.75 7.19 -13.45
N ASP A 210 -3.52 6.31 -14.42
CA ASP A 210 -3.14 6.70 -15.78
C ASP A 210 -4.24 7.53 -16.46
N GLU A 211 -5.52 7.17 -16.27
CA GLU A 211 -6.66 7.94 -16.78
C GLU A 211 -6.73 9.35 -16.18
N SER A 212 -6.49 9.47 -14.87
CA SER A 212 -6.46 10.77 -14.19
C SER A 212 -5.26 11.62 -14.63
N CYS A 213 -4.06 11.04 -14.68
CA CYS A 213 -2.85 11.75 -15.06
C CYS A 213 -2.88 12.19 -16.53
N SER A 214 -3.39 11.34 -17.43
CA SER A 214 -3.55 11.69 -18.84
C SER A 214 -4.58 12.78 -19.09
N PHE A 215 -5.63 12.86 -18.26
CA PHE A 215 -6.57 13.97 -18.29
C PHE A 215 -5.88 15.31 -17.95
N ASP A 216 -4.92 15.29 -17.03
CA ASP A 216 -4.13 16.47 -16.62
C ASP A 216 -2.93 16.76 -17.54
N GLY A 217 -2.74 15.94 -18.59
CA GLY A 217 -1.71 16.15 -19.62
C GLY A 217 -0.38 15.45 -19.36
N TYR A 218 -0.34 14.53 -18.39
CA TYR A 218 0.81 13.66 -18.13
C TYR A 218 0.71 12.36 -18.94
N ASP A 219 1.82 11.65 -19.13
CA ASP A 219 1.82 10.43 -19.93
C ASP A 219 1.40 9.19 -19.14
N PHE A 220 1.69 9.15 -17.83
CA PHE A 220 1.37 8.00 -16.96
C PHE A 220 1.29 8.39 -15.48
N ALA A 221 0.82 7.47 -14.63
CA ALA A 221 0.90 7.54 -13.18
C ALA A 221 1.99 6.61 -12.63
N TYR A 222 2.78 7.09 -11.68
CA TYR A 222 3.64 6.22 -10.88
C TYR A 222 2.83 5.35 -9.93
N GLY A 223 1.69 5.88 -9.47
CA GLY A 223 0.80 5.26 -8.50
C GLY A 223 0.01 6.31 -7.71
N CYS A 224 -0.66 5.87 -6.66
CA CYS A 224 -1.34 6.73 -5.69
C CYS A 224 -0.54 6.86 -4.39
N VAL A 225 -0.84 7.90 -3.62
CA VAL A 225 -0.43 8.07 -2.22
C VAL A 225 -1.56 8.66 -1.39
N ASP A 226 -1.65 8.28 -0.12
CA ASP A 226 -2.52 8.89 0.87
C ASP A 226 -1.70 9.76 1.84
N ASP A 227 -2.01 11.06 1.92
CA ASP A 227 -1.36 11.99 2.84
C ASP A 227 -2.07 12.12 4.21
N GLY A 228 -3.08 11.27 4.45
CA GLY A 228 -3.94 11.29 5.64
C GLY A 228 -5.09 12.30 5.55
N THR A 229 -5.13 13.11 4.50
CA THR A 229 -6.24 14.04 4.21
C THR A 229 -6.91 13.70 2.88
N GLN A 230 -6.13 13.29 1.89
CA GLN A 230 -6.60 12.92 0.55
C GLN A 230 -5.71 11.87 -0.11
N VAL A 231 -6.34 11.04 -0.93
CA VAL A 231 -5.64 10.19 -1.90
C VAL A 231 -5.36 10.99 -3.16
N GLY A 232 -4.10 11.00 -3.61
CA GLY A 232 -3.67 11.64 -4.85
C GLY A 232 -2.84 10.72 -5.73
N PHE A 233 -2.89 10.92 -7.04
CA PHE A 233 -1.99 10.24 -7.98
C PHE A 233 -0.72 11.06 -8.21
N ILE A 234 0.42 10.38 -8.24
CA ILE A 234 1.68 11.00 -8.65
C ILE A 234 1.86 10.70 -10.13
N CYS A 235 1.89 11.77 -10.93
CA CYS A 235 1.94 11.69 -12.39
C CYS A 235 3.36 11.93 -12.93
N GLY A 236 3.70 11.26 -14.03
CA GLY A 236 4.98 11.36 -14.71
C GLY A 236 4.81 11.63 -16.21
N ASN A 237 5.86 12.17 -16.83
CA ASN A 237 5.94 12.31 -18.30
C ASN A 237 6.95 11.30 -18.85
N GLY A 238 6.80 10.92 -20.11
CA GLY A 238 7.67 9.99 -20.79
C GLY A 238 7.07 8.60 -21.01
N SER A 239 7.95 7.62 -21.22
CA SER A 239 7.52 6.26 -21.58
C SER A 239 6.86 5.48 -20.45
N GLY A 240 7.16 5.80 -19.19
CA GLY A 240 6.70 5.04 -18.02
C GLY A 240 7.18 3.59 -17.97
N ALA A 241 8.15 3.21 -18.81
CA ALA A 241 8.72 1.88 -18.87
C ALA A 241 9.45 1.53 -17.58
N ALA A 242 9.43 0.26 -17.17
CA ALA A 242 10.13 -0.19 -15.97
C ALA A 242 11.65 0.06 -16.08
N CYS A 243 12.27 0.51 -15.00
CA CYS A 243 13.71 0.79 -14.87
C CYS A 243 14.19 0.51 -13.44
N ASP A 244 15.48 0.30 -13.27
CA ASP A 244 16.08 -0.10 -11.98
C ASP A 244 17.12 0.94 -11.52
N GLY A 245 16.61 2.03 -10.95
CA GLY A 245 17.42 3.04 -10.25
C GLY A 245 18.06 4.12 -11.13
N SER A 246 18.76 5.06 -10.49
CA SER A 246 19.30 6.27 -11.14
C SER A 246 20.43 6.02 -12.16
N ALA A 247 20.95 4.79 -12.24
CA ALA A 247 21.94 4.41 -13.24
C ALA A 247 21.40 4.45 -14.67
N ASP A 248 20.07 4.48 -14.83
CA ASP A 248 19.39 4.58 -16.12
C ASP A 248 19.20 6.04 -16.59
N ALA A 249 19.79 7.01 -15.88
CA ALA A 249 19.74 8.40 -16.30
C ALA A 249 20.42 8.58 -17.68
N THR A 250 19.70 9.15 -18.64
CA THR A 250 20.19 9.40 -19.99
C THR A 250 19.66 10.71 -20.53
N CYS A 251 20.47 11.45 -21.29
CA CYS A 251 19.97 12.60 -22.04
C CYS A 251 19.24 12.12 -23.29
N ALA A 252 17.94 12.36 -23.38
CA ALA A 252 17.18 12.12 -24.60
C ALA A 252 17.60 13.11 -25.69
N ASP A 253 17.82 14.37 -25.29
CA ASP A 253 18.43 15.43 -26.09
C ASP A 253 19.15 16.44 -25.18
N ALA A 254 19.46 17.63 -25.70
CA ALA A 254 20.18 18.67 -24.96
C ALA A 254 19.34 19.31 -23.83
N ASP A 255 18.02 19.22 -23.89
CA ASP A 255 17.10 19.89 -22.96
C ASP A 255 16.28 18.90 -22.13
N VAL A 256 16.25 17.62 -22.51
CA VAL A 256 15.46 16.55 -21.88
C VAL A 256 16.34 15.47 -21.28
N ILE A 257 16.10 15.20 -19.99
CA ILE A 257 16.68 14.08 -19.26
C ILE A 257 15.65 12.99 -19.05
N ASN A 258 16.08 11.74 -19.21
CA ASN A 258 15.34 10.56 -18.84
C ASN A 258 15.92 10.05 -17.53
N THR A 259 15.12 9.90 -16.49
CA THR A 259 15.54 9.39 -15.19
C THR A 259 14.62 8.28 -14.71
N CYS A 260 15.14 7.36 -13.91
CA CYS A 260 14.30 6.37 -13.26
C CYS A 260 13.76 6.93 -11.95
N LEU A 261 12.45 7.17 -11.88
CA LEU A 261 11.76 7.62 -10.69
C LEU A 261 10.66 6.61 -10.35
N TYR A 262 10.65 6.13 -9.11
CA TYR A 262 9.65 5.17 -8.62
C TYR A 262 9.51 3.94 -9.54
N GLY A 263 10.64 3.37 -9.97
CA GLY A 263 10.70 2.22 -10.87
C GLY A 263 10.26 2.49 -12.31
N ARG A 264 10.04 3.75 -12.72
CA ARG A 264 9.56 4.11 -14.06
C ARG A 264 10.42 5.18 -14.74
N LEU A 265 10.67 4.97 -16.03
CA LEU A 265 11.44 5.87 -16.87
C LEU A 265 10.62 7.14 -17.15
N THR A 266 11.14 8.24 -16.65
CA THR A 266 10.52 9.56 -16.65
C THR A 266 11.31 10.51 -17.51
N GLU A 267 10.63 11.20 -18.41
CA GLU A 267 11.21 12.28 -19.19
C GLU A 267 10.90 13.61 -18.50
N ASP A 268 11.91 14.47 -18.40
CA ASP A 268 11.74 15.79 -17.84
C ASP A 268 12.64 16.81 -18.53
N SER A 269 12.21 18.06 -18.54
CA SER A 269 13.01 19.13 -19.10
C SER A 269 14.00 19.64 -18.05
N CYS A 270 15.29 19.66 -18.38
CA CYS A 270 16.30 20.25 -17.52
C CYS A 270 16.03 21.73 -17.25
N ALA A 271 15.48 22.47 -18.22
CA ALA A 271 15.03 23.83 -17.98
C ALA A 271 13.92 23.90 -16.93
N ARG A 272 12.95 22.97 -16.95
CA ARG A 272 11.89 22.93 -15.92
C ARG A 272 12.45 22.56 -14.56
N ILE A 273 13.30 21.53 -14.49
CA ILE A 273 13.98 21.11 -13.25
C ILE A 273 14.73 22.30 -12.66
N CYS A 274 15.60 22.93 -13.43
CA CYS A 274 16.43 24.04 -12.95
C CYS A 274 15.62 25.30 -12.59
N ASN A 275 14.54 25.61 -13.32
CA ASN A 275 13.80 26.86 -13.13
C ASN A 275 12.70 26.76 -12.07
N GLU A 276 12.13 25.56 -11.85
CA GLU A 276 10.99 25.35 -10.94
C GLU A 276 11.34 24.56 -9.68
N ILE A 277 12.24 23.57 -9.80
CA ILE A 277 12.63 22.69 -8.68
C ILE A 277 13.92 23.21 -8.04
N GLY A 278 14.91 23.53 -8.87
CA GLY A 278 16.23 23.97 -8.45
C GLY A 278 17.19 22.82 -8.14
N ASP A 279 18.37 23.19 -7.62
CA ASP A 279 19.36 22.24 -7.12
C ASP A 279 18.93 21.59 -5.77
N ASP A 280 19.79 20.76 -5.18
CA ASP A 280 19.55 20.13 -3.87
C ASP A 280 19.28 21.13 -2.74
N MET A 281 19.69 22.40 -2.90
CA MET A 281 19.42 23.47 -1.94
C MET A 281 18.13 24.24 -2.27
N GLY A 282 17.43 23.88 -3.35
CA GLY A 282 16.24 24.55 -3.87
C GLY A 282 16.53 25.88 -4.54
N VAL A 283 17.77 26.10 -4.99
CA VAL A 283 18.16 27.28 -5.76
C VAL A 283 17.72 27.08 -7.20
N THR A 284 16.88 27.99 -7.70
CA THR A 284 16.42 27.98 -9.09
C THR A 284 17.35 28.79 -9.99
N TYR A 285 17.42 28.41 -11.26
CA TYR A 285 18.30 29.00 -12.27
C TYR A 285 17.50 29.52 -13.47
N ASP A 286 18.16 30.22 -14.38
CA ASP A 286 17.52 30.77 -15.59
C ASP A 286 17.41 29.73 -16.72
N SER A 287 18.38 28.81 -16.79
CA SER A 287 18.43 27.74 -17.79
C SER A 287 18.89 26.41 -17.20
N GLY A 288 18.57 25.33 -17.92
CA GLY A 288 19.02 23.99 -17.62
C GLY A 288 19.16 23.18 -18.89
N PHE A 289 20.24 22.41 -18.99
CA PHE A 289 20.51 21.50 -20.11
C PHE A 289 21.01 20.17 -19.59
N CYS A 290 20.77 19.12 -20.36
CA CYS A 290 21.21 17.78 -20.00
C CYS A 290 22.70 17.60 -20.35
N ASP A 291 23.53 17.34 -19.35
CA ASP A 291 24.94 17.04 -19.55
C ASP A 291 25.13 15.53 -19.69
N ALA A 292 25.34 15.07 -20.93
CA ALA A 292 25.61 13.66 -21.22
C ALA A 292 27.03 13.22 -20.84
N GLU A 293 27.95 14.16 -20.57
CA GLU A 293 29.33 13.87 -20.19
C GLU A 293 29.47 13.67 -18.67
N SER A 294 28.48 14.07 -17.87
CA SER A 294 28.42 13.74 -16.45
C SER A 294 28.13 12.24 -16.26
N THR A 295 28.52 11.69 -15.10
CA THR A 295 28.32 10.26 -14.80
C THR A 295 27.78 10.09 -13.38
N PRO A 296 26.48 9.78 -13.22
CA PRO A 296 25.47 9.61 -14.29
C PRO A 296 25.12 10.94 -14.99
N PRO A 297 24.52 10.90 -16.21
CA PRO A 297 23.93 12.08 -16.85
C PRO A 297 23.00 12.84 -15.91
N ASP A 298 23.05 14.17 -15.95
CA ASP A 298 22.30 15.04 -15.03
C ASP A 298 21.99 16.39 -15.68
N CYS A 299 21.05 17.13 -15.09
CA CYS A 299 20.73 18.48 -15.51
C CYS A 299 21.73 19.48 -14.94
N PHE A 300 22.45 20.17 -15.83
CA PHE A 300 23.32 21.26 -15.47
C PHE A 300 22.53 22.57 -15.48
N CYS A 301 22.40 23.20 -14.30
CA CYS A 301 21.65 24.43 -14.11
C CYS A 301 22.56 25.66 -14.14
N CYS A 302 22.09 26.73 -14.77
CA CYS A 302 22.91 27.89 -15.13
C CYS A 302 22.17 29.22 -14.95
N ASP A 303 22.86 30.22 -14.40
CA ASP A 303 22.38 31.60 -14.38
C ASP A 303 22.81 32.36 -15.65
N ALA A 304 21.99 33.32 -16.09
CA ALA A 304 22.31 34.12 -17.25
C ALA A 304 23.63 34.91 -17.05
N GLY A 305 24.61 34.63 -17.91
CA GLY A 305 25.91 35.30 -17.93
C GLY A 305 27.02 34.62 -17.12
N GLU A 306 26.75 33.43 -16.59
CA GLU A 306 27.78 32.58 -15.99
C GLU A 306 28.71 31.99 -17.06
N MET A 307 29.99 31.87 -16.72
CA MET A 307 31.02 31.36 -17.62
C MET A 307 30.84 29.84 -17.74
N ASP A 308 30.81 29.34 -18.99
CA ASP A 308 30.57 27.93 -19.36
C ASP A 308 29.10 27.51 -19.52
N CYS A 309 28.14 28.44 -19.38
CA CYS A 309 26.76 28.19 -19.76
C CYS A 309 26.54 28.40 -21.27
N PRO A 310 25.82 27.49 -21.98
CA PRO A 310 25.43 27.69 -23.37
C PRO A 310 24.63 28.98 -23.52
N ALA A 311 24.92 29.76 -24.56
CA ALA A 311 24.28 31.04 -24.86
C ALA A 311 23.01 30.90 -25.71
#